data_AF-A0AAE6YIG1-F1
#
_entry.id   AF-A0AAE6YIG1-F1
#
_cell.length_a   1.000
_cell.length_b   1.000
_cell.length_c   1.000
_cell.angle_alpha   90.00
_cell.angle_beta   90.00
_cell.angle_gamma   90.00
#
_symmetry.space_group_name_H-M   'P 1'
#
loop_
_entity.id
_entity.type
_entity.pdbx_description
1 polymer ?
#
loop_
_entity_poly.entity_id
_entity_poly.type
_entity_poly.pdbx_seq_one_letter_code
_entity_poly.pdbx_strand_id
1 'polypeptide(L)'
;MNKKLICVMVLLTSASLLSSCGTQEELSEYQIVTSCNDLTCSIALDQVDLLRYTTVLGKDIDQVLKAEPVGDTEGTQFDITWSISGGSYATGADMTAAGFTECESGNCTATDNPTGYVFGSAGAKQISVSGTITKEDGSTITINESKSVDVEEPVMVSSHTFTMPDEGQTENGVERPVGLTAQTIVNALNQNKAIANAEFSTTNNNEWTITCDAGYGWKPEQDPAWGEISYGIDRGVAFVDYNSSGSEIRKGSGDGDDVKNGYENGGEIQFTAGCWPVS
;
A
#
# COMPACT_ATOMS: atom_id res chain seq x y z
N MET A 1 -15.20 25.01 -94.59
CA MET A 1 -16.02 26.03 -93.90
C MET A 1 -16.04 25.70 -92.41
N ASN A 2 -15.81 26.73 -91.58
CA ASN A 2 -16.05 26.91 -90.14
C ASN A 2 -15.30 25.99 -89.13
N LYS A 3 -14.23 26.43 -88.43
CA LYS A 3 -13.98 27.49 -87.40
C LYS A 3 -14.43 27.15 -85.96
N LYS A 4 -13.42 27.24 -85.06
CA LYS A 4 -13.42 27.53 -83.60
C LYS A 4 -13.61 26.31 -82.66
N LEU A 5 -12.98 26.18 -81.49
CA LEU A 5 -12.28 27.12 -80.59
C LEU A 5 -11.28 26.37 -79.66
N ILE A 6 -10.32 27.13 -79.14
CA ILE A 6 -9.20 26.83 -78.22
C ILE A 6 -9.67 26.71 -76.75
N CYS A 7 -8.96 25.94 -75.89
CA CYS A 7 -8.54 26.27 -74.50
C CYS A 7 -7.84 25.06 -73.84
N VAL A 8 -6.52 25.08 -73.58
CA VAL A 8 -5.77 25.66 -72.43
C VAL A 8 -5.58 24.68 -71.27
N MET A 9 -4.32 24.59 -70.84
CA MET A 9 -3.69 23.89 -69.70
C MET A 9 -4.48 23.98 -68.38
N VAL A 10 -4.23 23.05 -67.45
CA VAL A 10 -3.56 23.33 -66.15
C VAL A 10 -3.42 22.04 -65.32
N LEU A 11 -2.25 21.95 -64.71
CA LEU A 11 -1.77 20.99 -63.70
C LEU A 11 -2.77 20.64 -62.60
N LEU A 12 -2.73 19.40 -62.11
CA LEU A 12 -2.85 19.10 -60.68
C LEU A 12 -2.23 17.73 -60.36
N THR A 13 -0.90 17.67 -60.50
CA THR A 13 -0.04 16.85 -59.66
C THR A 13 -0.05 17.45 -58.26
N SER A 14 -0.82 16.88 -57.32
CA SER A 14 -0.60 16.99 -55.87
C SER A 14 -1.75 16.31 -55.10
N ALA A 15 -1.71 14.98 -55.02
CA ALA A 15 -2.48 14.23 -54.04
C ALA A 15 -1.53 13.36 -53.20
N SER A 16 -0.50 14.00 -52.64
CA SER A 16 0.45 13.35 -51.74
C SER A 16 0.96 14.33 -50.70
N LEU A 17 0.05 14.94 -49.93
CA LEU A 17 0.39 15.74 -48.74
C LEU A 17 -0.85 15.83 -47.81
N LEU A 18 -1.31 14.71 -47.27
CA LEU A 18 -2.16 14.68 -46.06
C LEU A 18 -1.70 13.59 -45.06
N SER A 19 -0.56 12.95 -45.27
CA SER A 19 -0.03 11.91 -44.38
C SER A 19 0.91 12.44 -43.28
N SER A 20 0.97 13.76 -43.08
CA SER A 20 1.75 14.35 -41.98
C SER A 20 0.82 15.20 -41.16
N CYS A 21 0.61 14.84 -39.90
CA CYS A 21 0.55 15.79 -38.77
C CYS A 21 0.51 15.02 -37.44
N GLY A 22 1.41 14.05 -37.28
CA GLY A 22 1.73 13.47 -35.98
C GLY A 22 3.11 12.84 -36.07
N THR A 23 4.06 13.36 -35.31
CA THR A 23 5.35 12.71 -35.09
C THR A 23 5.15 11.67 -34.00
N GLN A 24 5.63 10.46 -34.25
CA GLN A 24 5.65 9.36 -33.30
C GLN A 24 7.12 9.02 -33.06
N GLU A 25 7.53 8.98 -31.80
CA GLU A 25 8.86 8.56 -31.40
C GLU A 25 8.80 7.59 -30.22
N GLU A 26 9.70 6.62 -30.23
CA GLU A 26 9.98 5.76 -29.10
C GLU A 26 11.19 6.33 -28.35
N LEU A 27 11.06 6.48 -27.04
CA LEU A 27 12.09 7.04 -26.19
C LEU A 27 12.10 6.35 -24.84
N SER A 28 13.27 6.23 -24.22
CA SER A 28 13.44 5.70 -22.88
C SER A 28 13.79 6.85 -21.93
N GLU A 29 13.00 7.02 -20.88
CA GLU A 29 13.21 8.02 -19.83
C GLU A 29 13.27 7.33 -18.46
N TYR A 30 13.87 7.98 -17.47
CA TYR A 30 13.88 7.49 -16.09
C TYR A 30 12.83 8.25 -15.28
N GLN A 31 12.00 7.52 -14.54
CA GLN A 31 10.90 8.12 -13.78
C GLN A 31 10.83 7.56 -12.37
N ILE A 32 10.44 8.41 -11.43
CA ILE A 32 10.13 7.98 -10.06
C ILE A 32 8.73 7.35 -10.06
N VAL A 33 8.67 6.06 -9.80
CA VAL A 33 7.43 5.32 -9.59
C VAL A 33 7.20 5.14 -8.09
N THR A 34 5.96 5.29 -7.67
CA THR A 34 5.57 5.32 -6.25
C THR A 34 4.28 4.55 -6.08
N SER A 35 4.23 3.66 -5.09
CA SER A 35 3.01 3.01 -4.61
C SER A 35 2.95 3.19 -3.10
N CYS A 36 1.89 3.78 -2.60
CA CYS A 36 1.72 4.09 -1.18
C CYS A 36 0.53 3.33 -0.62
N ASN A 37 0.70 2.82 0.61
CA ASN A 37 -0.35 2.27 1.45
C ASN A 37 -0.23 2.95 2.80
N ASP A 38 -1.24 3.75 3.16
CA ASP A 38 -1.18 4.74 4.23
C ASP A 38 0.08 5.63 4.08
N LEU A 39 0.87 5.73 5.15
CA LEU A 39 2.09 6.53 5.24
C LEU A 39 3.32 5.81 4.68
N THR A 40 3.22 4.52 4.33
CA THR A 40 4.34 3.73 3.82
C THR A 40 4.29 3.68 2.30
N CYS A 41 5.40 4.02 1.65
CA CYS A 41 5.50 4.00 0.20
C CYS A 41 6.67 3.12 -0.27
N SER A 42 6.39 2.28 -1.26
CA SER A 42 7.40 1.69 -2.14
C SER A 42 7.75 2.70 -3.24
N ILE A 43 9.05 2.93 -3.44
CA ILE A 43 9.58 3.97 -4.33
C ILE A 43 10.66 3.33 -5.20
N ALA A 44 10.56 3.51 -6.51
CA ALA A 44 11.54 3.00 -7.45
C ALA A 44 11.88 4.07 -8.49
N LEU A 45 13.11 4.04 -8.97
CA LEU A 45 13.52 4.68 -10.21
C LEU A 45 13.38 3.62 -11.30
N ASP A 46 12.42 3.82 -12.20
CA ASP A 46 12.15 2.92 -13.30
C ASP A 46 12.74 3.50 -14.60
N GLN A 47 13.27 2.62 -15.44
CA GLN A 47 13.43 2.92 -16.86
C GLN A 47 12.08 2.67 -17.54
N VAL A 48 11.52 3.72 -18.12
CA VAL A 48 10.23 3.69 -18.79
C VAL A 48 10.44 3.90 -20.28
N ASP A 49 10.02 2.91 -21.07
CA ASP A 49 9.93 3.03 -22.52
C ASP A 49 8.58 3.66 -22.87
N LEU A 50 8.61 4.80 -23.53
CA LEU A 50 7.47 5.60 -23.89
C LEU A 50 7.31 5.63 -25.40
N LEU A 51 6.05 5.61 -25.84
CA LEU A 51 5.65 6.03 -27.17
C LEU A 51 5.01 7.40 -27.08
N ARG A 52 5.74 8.42 -27.55
CA ARG A 52 5.27 9.81 -27.56
C ARG A 52 4.69 10.13 -28.93
N TYR A 53 3.44 10.60 -28.95
CA TYR A 53 2.81 11.12 -30.17
C TYR A 53 2.35 12.55 -29.98
N THR A 54 2.82 13.42 -30.87
CA THR A 54 2.39 14.82 -30.90
C THR A 54 1.13 14.93 -31.74
N THR A 55 0.03 15.33 -31.12
CA THR A 55 -1.24 15.59 -31.82
C THR A 55 -1.11 16.75 -32.81
N VAL A 56 -2.05 16.87 -33.76
CA VAL A 56 -2.15 18.01 -34.70
C VAL A 56 -2.21 19.37 -33.98
N LEU A 57 -2.62 19.38 -32.70
CA LEU A 57 -2.68 20.58 -31.85
C LEU A 57 -1.36 20.87 -31.12
N GLY A 58 -0.29 20.12 -31.40
CA GLY A 58 1.01 20.26 -30.73
C GLY A 58 1.05 19.72 -29.31
N LYS A 59 0.04 18.96 -28.88
CA LYS A 59 0.02 18.30 -27.57
C LYS A 59 0.68 16.94 -27.66
N ASP A 60 1.68 16.71 -26.83
CA ASP A 60 2.30 15.39 -26.65
C ASP A 60 1.43 14.50 -25.77
N ILE A 61 1.33 13.24 -26.16
CA ILE A 61 0.69 12.19 -25.38
C ILE A 61 1.66 11.03 -25.31
N ASP A 62 1.93 10.59 -24.08
CA ASP A 62 2.85 9.50 -23.80
C ASP A 62 2.06 8.23 -23.48
N GLN A 63 2.41 7.16 -24.17
CA GLN A 63 1.94 5.82 -23.86
C GLN A 63 3.11 5.02 -23.29
N VAL A 64 2.99 4.57 -22.04
CA VAL A 64 3.95 3.66 -21.41
C VAL A 64 3.89 2.32 -22.13
N LEU A 65 5.01 1.91 -22.72
CA LEU A 65 5.17 0.60 -23.37
C LEU A 65 5.72 -0.43 -22.38
N LYS A 66 6.68 -0.01 -21.55
CA LYS A 66 7.39 -0.85 -20.58
C LYS A 66 7.89 0.01 -19.43
N ALA A 67 7.88 -0.52 -18.22
CA ALA A 67 8.48 0.09 -17.04
C ALA A 67 9.14 -1.01 -16.21
N GLU A 68 10.43 -0.85 -15.90
CA GLU A 68 11.20 -1.77 -15.06
C GLU A 68 12.14 -0.99 -14.13
N PRO A 69 12.33 -1.43 -12.88
CA PRO A 69 13.30 -0.83 -11.97
C PRO A 69 14.71 -0.81 -12.55
N VAL A 70 15.40 0.32 -12.38
CA VAL A 70 16.81 0.43 -12.74
C VAL A 70 17.63 -0.53 -11.88
N GLY A 71 18.39 -1.41 -12.55
CA GLY A 71 19.21 -2.44 -11.91
C GLY A 71 18.70 -3.86 -12.17
N ASP A 72 17.44 -4.04 -12.55
CA ASP A 72 16.87 -5.36 -12.86
C ASP A 72 17.37 -5.91 -14.21
N THR A 73 17.81 -5.03 -15.12
CA THR A 73 18.41 -5.44 -16.40
C THR A 73 19.88 -5.77 -16.22
N GLU A 74 20.29 -6.98 -16.66
CA GLU A 74 21.69 -7.41 -16.66
C GLU A 74 22.61 -6.32 -17.25
N GLY A 75 23.74 -6.08 -16.58
CA GLY A 75 24.77 -5.15 -17.04
C GLY A 75 24.51 -3.66 -16.79
N THR A 76 23.37 -3.27 -16.24
CA THR A 76 23.13 -1.89 -15.78
C THR A 76 23.56 -1.72 -14.33
N GLN A 77 24.48 -0.77 -14.06
CA GLN A 77 24.90 -0.40 -12.71
C GLN A 77 24.35 0.98 -12.36
N PHE A 78 23.97 1.18 -11.11
CA PHE A 78 23.51 2.48 -10.63
C PHE A 78 24.26 2.91 -9.37
N ASP A 79 24.46 4.22 -9.26
CA ASP A 79 24.94 4.91 -8.06
C ASP A 79 24.01 6.10 -7.85
N ILE A 80 22.90 5.85 -7.15
CA ILE A 80 21.85 6.83 -6.90
C ILE A 80 21.68 7.08 -5.41
N THR A 81 21.17 8.25 -5.08
CA THR A 81 20.80 8.62 -3.72
C THR A 81 19.43 9.27 -3.73
N TRP A 82 18.50 8.66 -3.00
CA TRP A 82 17.19 9.19 -2.68
C TRP A 82 17.31 10.32 -1.65
N SER A 83 16.64 11.43 -1.92
CA SER A 83 16.44 12.53 -1.00
C SER A 83 14.94 12.69 -0.77
N ILE A 84 14.50 12.16 0.38
CA ILE A 84 13.13 12.12 0.85
C ILE A 84 13.12 12.69 2.27
N SER A 85 12.12 13.51 2.58
CA SER A 85 12.01 14.18 3.87
C SER A 85 10.63 13.98 4.48
N GLY A 86 10.52 14.25 5.79
CA GLY A 86 9.27 14.13 6.52
C GLY A 86 8.96 12.70 6.98
N GLY A 87 9.98 11.87 7.20
CA GLY A 87 9.83 10.50 7.67
C GLY A 87 11.16 9.78 7.86
N SER A 88 11.16 8.47 7.70
CA SER A 88 12.34 7.60 7.74
C SER A 88 12.26 6.50 6.69
N TYR A 89 13.41 5.96 6.27
CA TYR A 89 13.43 4.77 5.44
C TYR A 89 12.77 3.60 6.17
N ALA A 90 11.99 2.82 5.43
CA ALA A 90 11.21 1.72 5.94
C ALA A 90 12.10 0.54 6.36
N THR A 91 11.69 -0.18 7.40
CA THR A 91 12.18 -1.52 7.70
C THR A 91 11.44 -2.58 6.86
N GLY A 92 11.95 -3.80 6.81
CA GLY A 92 11.24 -4.93 6.18
C GLY A 92 9.88 -5.17 6.83
N ALA A 93 9.78 -4.98 8.15
CA ALA A 93 8.51 -5.08 8.87
C ALA A 93 7.51 -4.00 8.40
N ASP A 94 7.95 -2.75 8.22
CA ASP A 94 7.09 -1.67 7.72
C ASP A 94 6.59 -1.97 6.29
N MET A 95 7.49 -2.48 5.42
CA MET A 95 7.15 -2.84 4.04
C MET A 95 6.15 -4.00 3.98
N THR A 96 6.41 -5.07 4.75
CA THR A 96 5.53 -6.23 4.82
C THR A 96 4.17 -5.87 5.42
N ALA A 97 4.13 -5.05 6.48
CA ALA A 97 2.88 -4.56 7.06
C ALA A 97 2.07 -3.72 6.07
N ALA A 98 2.73 -2.97 5.19
CA ALA A 98 2.10 -2.20 4.12
C ALA A 98 1.77 -3.03 2.86
N GLY A 99 2.08 -4.34 2.85
CA GLY A 99 1.81 -5.24 1.71
C GLY A 99 2.80 -5.11 0.55
N PHE A 100 3.98 -4.54 0.80
CA PHE A 100 5.06 -4.41 -0.19
C PHE A 100 6.16 -5.47 0.00
N THR A 101 6.97 -5.66 -1.02
CA THR A 101 8.18 -6.49 -0.94
C THR A 101 9.23 -5.80 -0.07
N GLU A 102 9.91 -6.57 0.78
CA GLU A 102 10.99 -6.07 1.61
C GLU A 102 12.19 -5.61 0.76
N CYS A 103 12.89 -4.58 1.23
CA CYS A 103 14.17 -4.19 0.65
C CYS A 103 15.23 -5.29 0.87
N GLU A 104 16.18 -5.45 -0.06
CA GLU A 104 17.10 -6.61 -0.10
C GLU A 104 17.83 -6.92 1.22
N SER A 105 18.18 -5.88 1.99
CA SER A 105 18.90 -6.02 3.25
C SER A 105 18.00 -6.11 4.50
N GLY A 106 16.68 -6.21 4.31
CA GLY A 106 15.67 -6.13 5.37
C GLY A 106 15.47 -4.72 5.93
N ASN A 107 16.27 -3.73 5.51
CA ASN A 107 16.03 -2.31 5.76
C ASN A 107 16.24 -1.55 4.45
N CYS A 108 15.33 -0.63 4.17
CA CYS A 108 15.47 0.24 3.02
C CYS A 108 16.50 1.32 3.30
N THR A 109 17.25 1.70 2.28
CA THR A 109 18.26 2.76 2.39
C THR A 109 18.09 3.82 1.31
N ALA A 110 18.82 4.92 1.47
CA ALA A 110 18.87 5.99 0.49
C ALA A 110 19.52 5.58 -0.83
N THR A 111 20.21 4.43 -0.88
CA THR A 111 20.94 3.97 -2.07
C THR A 111 20.30 2.74 -2.72
N ASP A 112 19.25 2.18 -2.12
CA ASP A 112 18.57 1.01 -2.69
C ASP A 112 17.61 1.43 -3.82
N ASN A 113 17.42 0.54 -4.79
CA ASN A 113 16.40 0.69 -5.82
C ASN A 113 15.82 -0.68 -6.20
N PRO A 114 14.54 -0.96 -5.91
CA PRO A 114 13.58 -0.12 -5.18
C PRO A 114 14.00 0.20 -3.73
N THR A 115 13.39 1.23 -3.15
CA THR A 115 13.47 1.58 -1.72
C THR A 115 12.08 1.74 -1.11
N GLY A 116 12.03 1.91 0.21
CA GLY A 116 10.81 2.09 0.98
C GLY A 116 10.95 3.24 1.97
N TYR A 117 9.89 4.02 2.17
CA TYR A 117 9.88 5.16 3.08
C TYR A 117 8.56 5.26 3.84
N VAL A 118 8.65 5.51 5.15
CA VAL A 118 7.50 5.75 6.03
C VAL A 118 7.44 7.24 6.33
N PHE A 119 6.41 7.92 5.83
CA PHE A 119 6.16 9.32 6.10
C PHE A 119 5.58 9.51 7.51
N GLY A 120 5.89 10.63 8.15
CA GLY A 120 5.37 10.97 9.48
C GLY A 120 3.98 11.61 9.46
N SER A 121 3.42 11.90 8.29
CA SER A 121 2.08 12.47 8.11
C SER A 121 1.62 12.35 6.66
N ALA A 122 0.33 12.49 6.40
CA ALA A 122 -0.21 12.54 5.05
C ALA A 122 0.06 13.89 4.34
N GLY A 123 -0.48 13.99 3.12
CA GLY A 123 -0.42 15.14 2.23
C GLY A 123 0.76 15.09 1.25
N ALA A 124 0.89 16.17 0.47
CA ALA A 124 1.90 16.27 -0.58
C ALA A 124 3.33 16.18 -0.03
N LYS A 125 4.07 15.16 -0.50
CA LYS A 125 5.49 14.93 -0.22
C LYS A 125 6.31 15.11 -1.49
N GLN A 126 7.53 15.58 -1.32
CA GLN A 126 8.50 15.67 -2.40
C GLN A 126 9.49 14.52 -2.26
N ILE A 127 9.60 13.72 -3.32
CA ILE A 127 10.62 12.68 -3.49
C ILE A 127 11.57 13.17 -4.57
N SER A 128 12.87 12.97 -4.37
CA SER A 128 13.87 13.23 -5.39
C SER A 128 14.95 12.17 -5.37
N VAL A 129 15.59 11.98 -6.51
CA VAL A 129 16.71 11.06 -6.67
C VAL A 129 17.75 11.69 -7.57
N SER A 130 19.01 11.55 -7.16
CA SER A 130 20.14 12.05 -7.92
C SER A 130 21.24 11.00 -7.98
N GLY A 131 21.99 10.95 -9.08
CA GLY A 131 23.07 9.99 -9.21
C GLY A 131 23.46 9.72 -10.65
N THR A 132 24.01 8.54 -10.89
CA THR A 132 24.38 8.08 -12.23
C THR A 132 23.94 6.66 -12.51
N ILE A 133 23.62 6.40 -13.77
CA ILE A 133 23.38 5.06 -14.30
C ILE A 133 24.46 4.79 -15.35
N THR A 134 25.16 3.67 -15.22
CA THR A 134 26.14 3.20 -16.20
C THR A 134 25.52 2.07 -17.00
N LYS A 135 25.41 2.27 -18.32
CA LYS A 135 24.90 1.26 -19.26
C LYS A 135 25.96 0.21 -19.57
N GLU A 136 25.55 -0.88 -20.20
CA GLU A 136 26.44 -1.95 -20.66
C GLU A 136 27.58 -1.46 -21.57
N ASP A 137 27.33 -0.43 -22.38
CA ASP A 137 28.32 0.16 -23.29
C ASP A 137 29.33 1.09 -22.57
N GLY A 138 29.20 1.24 -21.25
CA GLY A 138 30.03 2.10 -20.40
C GLY A 138 29.64 3.57 -20.43
N SER A 139 28.61 3.97 -21.19
CA SER A 139 28.08 5.33 -21.15
C SER A 139 27.36 5.59 -19.83
N THR A 140 27.46 6.83 -19.34
CA THR A 140 26.83 7.26 -18.09
C THR A 140 25.70 8.25 -18.35
N ILE A 141 24.61 8.07 -17.61
CA ILE A 141 23.48 9.00 -17.56
C ILE A 141 23.45 9.62 -16.17
N THR A 142 23.37 10.94 -16.09
CA THR A 142 23.12 11.63 -14.82
C THR A 142 21.63 11.67 -14.56
N ILE A 143 21.24 11.29 -13.34
CA ILE A 143 19.87 11.32 -12.84
C ILE A 143 19.71 12.50 -11.91
N ASN A 144 18.63 13.25 -12.08
CA ASN A 144 18.20 14.33 -11.19
C ASN A 144 16.68 14.50 -11.31
N GLU A 145 15.95 13.50 -10.83
CA GLU A 145 14.50 13.45 -10.95
C GLU A 145 13.85 13.89 -9.65
N SER A 146 12.66 14.48 -9.76
CA SER A 146 11.86 14.86 -8.61
C SER A 146 10.37 14.69 -8.91
N LYS A 147 9.62 14.19 -7.93
CA LYS A 147 8.19 13.92 -8.03
C LYS A 147 7.49 14.33 -6.76
N SER A 148 6.34 14.99 -6.91
CA SER A 148 5.40 15.16 -5.80
C SER A 148 4.47 13.95 -5.75
N VAL A 149 4.36 13.33 -4.58
CA VAL A 149 3.40 12.26 -4.29
C VAL A 149 2.45 12.76 -3.21
N ASP A 150 1.16 12.51 -3.36
CA ASP A 150 0.21 12.77 -2.28
C ASP A 150 0.05 11.48 -1.47
N VAL A 151 0.40 11.55 -0.20
CA VAL A 151 0.30 10.41 0.73
C VAL A 151 -1.04 10.54 1.43
N GLU A 152 -1.86 9.50 1.42
CA GLU A 152 -3.18 9.53 2.03
C GLU A 152 -3.09 9.22 3.54
N GLU A 153 -3.99 9.82 4.35
CA GLU A 153 -4.13 9.41 5.74
C GLU A 153 -4.69 7.98 5.80
N PRO A 154 -4.28 7.15 6.78
CA PRO A 154 -4.91 5.87 7.01
C PRO A 154 -6.42 6.06 7.21
N VAL A 155 -7.21 5.25 6.50
CA VAL A 155 -8.67 5.30 6.62
C VAL A 155 -9.06 4.67 7.94
N MET A 156 -9.26 5.50 8.96
CA MET A 156 -9.66 5.04 10.29
C MET A 156 -11.18 5.05 10.43
N VAL A 157 -11.76 3.97 10.95
CA VAL A 157 -13.19 3.88 11.28
C VAL A 157 -13.42 3.94 12.78
N SER A 158 -14.56 4.46 13.23
CA SER A 158 -14.85 4.58 14.67
C SER A 158 -15.19 3.25 15.35
N SER A 159 -15.50 2.21 14.58
CA SER A 159 -15.92 0.92 15.10
C SER A 159 -15.68 -0.21 14.12
N HIS A 160 -15.47 -1.42 14.64
CA HIS A 160 -15.33 -2.63 13.86
C HIS A 160 -15.96 -3.83 14.57
N THR A 161 -16.56 -4.75 13.81
CA THR A 161 -17.30 -5.90 14.33
C THR A 161 -16.66 -7.19 13.86
N PHE A 162 -16.28 -8.02 14.82
CA PHE A 162 -15.75 -9.35 14.60
C PHE A 162 -16.87 -10.38 14.68
N THR A 163 -16.80 -11.37 13.80
CA THR A 163 -17.70 -12.52 13.79
C THR A 163 -17.03 -13.74 14.42
N MET A 164 -17.84 -14.57 15.07
CA MET A 164 -17.50 -15.86 15.65
C MET A 164 -18.42 -16.93 15.03
N PRO A 165 -17.91 -18.13 14.73
CA PRO A 165 -18.73 -19.23 14.25
C PRO A 165 -19.75 -19.66 15.31
N ASP A 166 -20.72 -20.47 14.93
CA ASP A 166 -21.64 -21.06 15.90
C ASP A 166 -20.90 -21.95 16.90
N GLU A 167 -21.52 -22.15 18.06
CA GLU A 167 -20.97 -23.00 19.12
C GLU A 167 -20.69 -24.42 18.61
N GLY A 168 -19.48 -24.93 18.87
CA GLY A 168 -19.03 -26.24 18.41
C GLY A 168 -18.73 -26.33 16.90
N GLN A 169 -18.77 -25.21 16.17
CA GLN A 169 -18.30 -25.17 14.78
C GLN A 169 -16.81 -24.83 14.73
N THR A 170 -16.15 -25.36 13.69
CA THR A 170 -14.75 -25.10 13.39
C THR A 170 -14.64 -24.20 12.17
N GLU A 171 -13.94 -23.08 12.33
CA GLU A 171 -13.51 -22.21 11.24
C GLU A 171 -12.01 -21.96 11.35
N ASN A 172 -11.31 -21.90 10.22
CA ASN A 172 -9.85 -21.75 10.14
C ASN A 172 -9.06 -22.69 11.07
N GLY A 173 -9.57 -23.91 11.25
CA GLY A 173 -8.93 -24.94 12.08
C GLY A 173 -9.18 -24.80 13.58
N VAL A 174 -9.93 -23.79 14.03
CA VAL A 174 -10.22 -23.54 15.44
C VAL A 174 -11.71 -23.77 15.73
N GLU A 175 -12.02 -24.71 16.64
CA GLU A 175 -13.39 -24.93 17.12
C GLU A 175 -13.77 -23.89 18.16
N ARG A 176 -14.95 -23.27 18.03
CA ARG A 176 -15.51 -22.45 19.10
C ARG A 176 -15.97 -23.33 20.26
N PRO A 177 -15.36 -23.23 21.46
CA PRO A 177 -15.74 -24.06 22.59
C PRO A 177 -17.18 -23.81 23.05
N VAL A 178 -17.83 -24.87 23.53
CA VAL A 178 -19.13 -24.78 24.20
C VAL A 178 -19.01 -23.87 25.44
N GLY A 179 -19.94 -22.93 25.57
CA GLY A 179 -20.01 -21.93 26.63
C GLY A 179 -19.27 -20.63 26.36
N LEU A 180 -18.42 -20.56 25.31
CA LEU A 180 -17.77 -19.31 24.92
C LEU A 180 -18.75 -18.43 24.15
N THR A 181 -19.11 -17.26 24.72
CA THR A 181 -20.03 -16.30 24.10
C THR A 181 -19.34 -14.96 23.85
N ALA A 182 -19.79 -14.23 22.82
CA ALA A 182 -19.37 -12.85 22.60
C ALA A 182 -19.57 -11.97 23.86
N GLN A 183 -20.67 -12.18 24.61
CA GLN A 183 -20.91 -11.45 25.86
C GLN A 183 -19.83 -11.70 26.92
N THR A 184 -19.37 -12.94 27.05
CA THR A 184 -18.28 -13.30 27.96
C THR A 184 -16.98 -12.59 27.57
N ILE A 185 -16.65 -12.56 26.28
CA ILE A 185 -15.47 -11.89 25.73
C ILE A 185 -15.55 -10.38 25.97
N VAL A 186 -16.67 -9.75 25.59
CA VAL A 186 -16.93 -8.32 25.77
C VAL A 186 -16.81 -7.90 27.23
N ASN A 187 -17.35 -8.69 28.16
CA ASN A 187 -17.25 -8.40 29.60
C ASN A 187 -15.82 -8.46 30.13
N ALA A 188 -14.96 -9.31 29.55
CA ALA A 188 -13.57 -9.44 29.93
C ALA A 188 -12.71 -8.32 29.31
N LEU A 189 -12.88 -8.03 28.01
CA LEU A 189 -12.19 -6.94 27.32
C LEU A 189 -12.51 -5.58 27.95
N ASN A 190 -13.77 -5.34 28.31
CA ASN A 190 -14.19 -4.07 28.92
C ASN A 190 -13.53 -3.76 30.27
N GLN A 191 -12.85 -4.72 30.91
CA GLN A 191 -12.11 -4.46 32.16
C GLN A 191 -10.85 -3.65 31.93
N ASN A 192 -10.29 -3.68 30.72
CA ASN A 192 -9.09 -2.93 30.35
C ASN A 192 -9.34 -1.97 29.17
N LYS A 193 -10.60 -1.57 28.98
CA LYS A 193 -11.06 -0.75 27.86
C LYS A 193 -10.34 0.59 27.72
N ALA A 194 -9.95 1.19 28.85
CA ALA A 194 -9.18 2.43 28.89
C ALA A 194 -7.76 2.29 28.33
N ILE A 195 -7.13 1.11 28.45
CA ILE A 195 -5.82 0.86 27.82
C ILE A 195 -5.98 0.62 26.32
N ALA A 196 -7.06 -0.09 25.94
CA ALA A 196 -7.43 -0.32 24.55
C ALA A 196 -7.91 0.93 23.79
N ASN A 197 -8.16 2.04 24.50
CA ASN A 197 -8.80 3.27 23.98
C ASN A 197 -10.10 2.97 23.24
N ALA A 198 -10.92 2.10 23.82
CA ALA A 198 -12.14 1.62 23.19
C ALA A 198 -13.20 1.17 24.20
N GLU A 199 -14.42 0.99 23.71
CA GLU A 199 -15.50 0.27 24.37
C GLU A 199 -15.90 -0.96 23.55
N PHE A 200 -16.13 -2.08 24.24
CA PHE A 200 -16.53 -3.33 23.61
C PHE A 200 -18.03 -3.57 23.82
N SER A 201 -18.71 -4.05 22.79
CA SER A 201 -20.14 -4.33 22.83
C SER A 201 -20.49 -5.58 22.02
N THR A 202 -21.70 -6.07 22.17
CA THR A 202 -22.23 -7.20 21.40
C THR A 202 -23.74 -7.06 21.27
N THR A 203 -24.29 -7.55 20.15
CA THR A 203 -25.74 -7.60 19.92
C THR A 203 -26.29 -9.02 19.96
N ASN A 204 -25.42 -10.03 19.86
CA ASN A 204 -25.76 -11.45 19.81
C ASN A 204 -24.57 -12.31 20.25
N ASN A 205 -24.75 -13.62 20.41
CA ASN A 205 -23.66 -14.46 20.93
C ASN A 205 -22.51 -14.73 19.95
N ASN A 206 -22.60 -14.28 18.70
CA ASN A 206 -21.68 -14.59 17.62
C ASN A 206 -20.89 -13.37 17.14
N GLU A 207 -21.15 -12.18 17.67
CA GLU A 207 -20.50 -10.96 17.20
C GLU A 207 -20.08 -10.10 18.39
N TRP A 208 -18.87 -9.56 18.33
CA TRP A 208 -18.40 -8.55 19.26
C TRP A 208 -17.83 -7.37 18.50
N THR A 209 -18.08 -6.17 19.01
CA THR A 209 -17.76 -4.90 18.34
C THR A 209 -16.85 -4.09 19.23
N ILE A 210 -15.76 -3.57 18.66
CA ILE A 210 -14.92 -2.54 19.25
C ILE A 210 -15.40 -1.18 18.74
N THR A 211 -15.54 -0.20 19.64
CA THR A 211 -15.83 1.21 19.31
C THR A 211 -14.74 2.06 19.92
N CYS A 212 -14.02 2.81 19.10
CA CYS A 212 -12.86 3.59 19.54
C CYS A 212 -13.27 4.87 20.26
N ASP A 213 -12.47 5.23 21.27
CA ASP A 213 -12.62 6.50 21.97
C ASP A 213 -12.27 7.69 21.07
N ALA A 214 -12.71 8.90 21.44
CA ALA A 214 -12.38 10.10 20.69
C ALA A 214 -10.86 10.32 20.59
N GLY A 215 -10.36 10.59 19.38
CA GLY A 215 -8.93 10.69 19.09
C GLY A 215 -8.28 9.34 18.72
N TYR A 216 -9.06 8.26 18.68
CA TYR A 216 -8.62 6.93 18.27
C TYR A 216 -9.54 6.37 17.17
N GLY A 217 -9.03 5.40 16.43
CA GLY A 217 -9.76 4.72 15.36
C GLY A 217 -9.30 3.28 15.16
N TRP A 218 -10.09 2.56 14.38
CA TRP A 218 -9.81 1.21 13.93
C TRP A 218 -9.33 1.22 12.48
N LYS A 219 -8.35 0.37 12.18
CA LYS A 219 -7.80 0.13 10.85
C LYS A 219 -8.60 -0.97 10.14
N PRO A 220 -9.36 -0.69 9.06
CA PRO A 220 -10.20 -1.68 8.39
C PRO A 220 -9.45 -2.91 7.86
N GLU A 221 -8.15 -2.78 7.57
CA GLU A 221 -7.28 -3.87 7.17
C GLU A 221 -6.95 -4.84 8.31
N GLN A 222 -7.19 -4.43 9.55
CA GLN A 222 -7.05 -5.26 10.74
C GLN A 222 -8.36 -6.00 10.99
N ASP A 223 -8.64 -7.01 10.16
CA ASP A 223 -9.88 -7.78 10.16
C ASP A 223 -9.59 -9.31 10.14
N PRO A 224 -8.93 -9.86 11.18
CA PRO A 224 -8.72 -11.29 11.27
C PRO A 224 -10.06 -12.03 11.40
N ALA A 225 -10.25 -13.04 10.55
CA ALA A 225 -11.38 -13.95 10.70
C ALA A 225 -11.24 -14.76 12.01
N TRP A 226 -12.28 -15.52 12.35
CA TRP A 226 -12.19 -16.44 13.49
C TRP A 226 -11.00 -17.39 13.32
N GLY A 227 -10.23 -17.61 14.39
CA GLY A 227 -9.04 -18.46 14.38
C GLY A 227 -7.79 -17.79 13.83
N GLU A 228 -7.87 -16.53 13.37
CA GLU A 228 -6.76 -15.82 12.76
C GLU A 228 -6.16 -14.73 13.66
N ILE A 229 -5.00 -14.24 13.21
CA ILE A 229 -4.24 -13.15 13.79
C ILE A 229 -3.80 -12.20 12.68
N SER A 230 -3.89 -10.90 12.93
CA SER A 230 -3.25 -9.87 12.10
C SER A 230 -2.25 -9.07 12.93
N TYR A 231 -1.31 -8.43 12.27
CA TYR A 231 -0.28 -7.60 12.88
C TYR A 231 -0.36 -6.18 12.35
N GLY A 232 -0.05 -5.22 13.20
CA GLY A 232 0.00 -3.80 12.87
C GLY A 232 1.10 -3.09 13.66
N ILE A 233 0.90 -1.81 13.93
CA ILE A 233 1.80 -1.04 14.81
C ILE A 233 1.35 -1.23 16.26
N ASP A 234 2.32 -1.30 17.18
CA ASP A 234 2.10 -1.36 18.62
C ASP A 234 1.10 -0.29 19.10
N ARG A 235 0.16 -0.74 19.93
CA ARG A 235 -0.84 0.10 20.59
C ARG A 235 -1.24 -0.50 21.93
N GLY A 236 -1.92 0.30 22.74
CA GLY A 236 -2.60 -0.22 23.92
C GLY A 236 -3.70 -1.19 23.50
N VAL A 237 -3.67 -2.42 24.03
CA VAL A 237 -4.64 -3.49 23.74
C VAL A 237 -5.25 -4.05 25.02
N ALA A 238 -6.49 -4.50 24.92
CA ALA A 238 -7.10 -5.42 25.89
C ALA A 238 -7.06 -6.83 25.30
N PHE A 239 -6.76 -7.82 26.14
CA PHE A 239 -6.74 -9.23 25.72
C PHE A 239 -7.50 -10.14 26.66
N VAL A 240 -7.93 -11.28 26.11
CA VAL A 240 -8.64 -12.37 26.78
C VAL A 240 -8.05 -13.70 26.31
N ASP A 241 -7.64 -14.54 27.25
CA ASP A 241 -7.31 -15.95 26.98
C ASP A 241 -8.39 -16.82 27.63
N TYR A 242 -9.10 -17.59 26.81
CA TYR A 242 -10.13 -18.53 27.25
C TYR A 242 -9.58 -19.96 27.24
N ASN A 243 -9.47 -20.58 28.41
CA ASN A 243 -9.07 -21.97 28.53
C ASN A 243 -10.27 -22.89 28.26
N SER A 244 -10.25 -23.57 27.11
CA SER A 244 -11.32 -24.48 26.67
C SER A 244 -11.54 -25.68 27.59
N SER A 245 -10.52 -26.12 28.33
CA SER A 245 -10.57 -27.29 29.21
C SER A 245 -11.13 -27.00 30.60
N GLY A 246 -11.07 -25.75 31.05
CA GLY A 246 -11.51 -25.33 32.39
C GLY A 246 -12.58 -24.25 32.42
N SER A 247 -12.95 -23.69 31.25
CA SER A 247 -13.78 -22.49 31.11
C SER A 247 -13.24 -21.30 31.92
N GLU A 248 -11.93 -21.24 32.13
CA GLU A 248 -11.25 -20.15 32.83
C GLU A 248 -10.94 -19.02 31.86
N ILE A 249 -11.12 -17.78 32.32
CA ILE A 249 -10.82 -16.58 31.56
C ILE A 249 -9.66 -15.85 32.22
N ARG A 250 -8.56 -15.72 31.50
CA ARG A 250 -7.53 -14.74 31.77
C ARG A 250 -7.81 -13.50 30.95
N LYS A 251 -7.52 -12.36 31.53
CA LYS A 251 -7.74 -11.06 30.93
C LYS A 251 -6.62 -10.14 31.35
N GLY A 252 -6.24 -9.24 30.46
CA GLY A 252 -5.20 -8.28 30.75
C GLY A 252 -5.16 -7.18 29.70
N SER A 253 -4.08 -6.44 29.76
CA SER A 253 -3.76 -5.39 28.81
C SER A 253 -2.25 -5.22 28.73
N GLY A 254 -1.82 -4.58 27.66
CA GLY A 254 -0.43 -4.20 27.44
C GLY A 254 -0.32 -3.39 26.17
N ASP A 255 0.92 -3.19 25.73
CA ASP A 255 1.20 -2.72 24.38
C ASP A 255 1.44 -3.96 23.51
N GLY A 256 0.85 -3.97 22.32
CA GLY A 256 1.02 -5.06 21.35
C GLY A 256 0.62 -4.65 19.93
N ASP A 257 1.20 -5.34 18.97
CA ASP A 257 0.99 -5.17 17.54
C ASP A 257 -0.11 -6.07 16.98
N ASP A 258 -0.50 -7.12 17.72
CA ASP A 258 -1.43 -8.14 17.25
C ASP A 258 -2.92 -7.77 17.42
N VAL A 259 -3.74 -8.31 16.53
CA VAL A 259 -5.19 -8.42 16.68
C VAL A 259 -5.54 -9.89 16.57
N LYS A 260 -6.27 -10.42 17.55
CA LYS A 260 -6.67 -11.83 17.58
C LYS A 260 -8.17 -11.93 17.69
N ASN A 261 -8.76 -12.78 16.85
CA ASN A 261 -10.17 -13.13 16.92
C ASN A 261 -10.30 -14.65 17.07
N GLY A 262 -10.27 -15.13 18.31
CA GLY A 262 -10.39 -16.56 18.59
C GLY A 262 -9.18 -17.39 18.17
N TYR A 263 -7.98 -16.81 18.18
CA TYR A 263 -6.74 -17.48 17.80
C TYR A 263 -6.35 -18.56 18.83
N GLU A 264 -6.07 -19.79 18.40
CA GLU A 264 -5.69 -20.88 19.31
C GLU A 264 -4.17 -20.90 19.57
N ASN A 265 -3.79 -20.80 20.84
CA ASN A 265 -2.38 -20.95 21.26
C ASN A 265 -2.29 -21.72 22.57
N GLY A 266 -1.59 -22.85 22.57
CA GLY A 266 -1.35 -23.62 23.80
C GLY A 266 -2.63 -24.14 24.49
N GLY A 267 -3.70 -24.36 23.74
CA GLY A 267 -5.01 -24.77 24.26
C GLY A 267 -5.88 -23.64 24.81
N GLU A 268 -5.44 -22.39 24.65
CA GLU A 268 -6.21 -21.18 24.96
C GLU A 268 -6.72 -20.54 23.66
N ILE A 269 -7.97 -20.07 23.68
CA ILE A 269 -8.57 -19.27 22.61
C ILE A 269 -8.38 -17.80 22.97
N GLN A 270 -7.65 -17.07 22.13
CA GLN A 270 -7.17 -15.72 22.42
C GLN A 270 -7.94 -14.66 21.64
N PHE A 271 -8.22 -13.54 22.31
CA PHE A 271 -8.78 -12.33 21.73
C PHE A 271 -7.94 -11.14 22.14
N THR A 272 -7.55 -10.30 21.19
CA THR A 272 -6.76 -9.09 21.45
C THR A 272 -7.25 -7.99 20.53
N ALA A 273 -7.58 -6.82 21.09
CA ALA A 273 -7.92 -5.64 20.30
C ALA A 273 -7.69 -4.34 21.07
N GLY A 274 -7.45 -3.28 20.29
CA GLY A 274 -7.25 -1.91 20.76
C GLY A 274 -7.23 -0.96 19.56
N CYS A 275 -7.53 0.32 19.79
CA CYS A 275 -7.59 1.33 18.74
C CYS A 275 -6.28 2.11 18.62
N TRP A 276 -5.98 2.58 17.40
CA TRP A 276 -4.82 3.42 17.12
C TRP A 276 -5.16 4.89 17.29
N PRO A 277 -4.21 5.73 17.75
CA PRO A 277 -4.38 7.19 17.72
C PRO A 277 -4.62 7.67 16.28
N VAL A 278 -5.58 8.58 16.10
CA VAL A 278 -5.77 9.30 14.83
C VAL A 278 -4.89 10.55 14.90
N SER A 279 -3.79 10.57 14.16
CA SER A 279 -2.87 11.72 14.04
C SER A 279 -3.34 12.72 12.98
#